data_AF-A0A9P5ZT80-F1
#
_entry.id   AF-A0A9P5ZT80-F1
#
_cell.length_a   1.000
_cell.length_b   1.000
_cell.length_c   1.000
_cell.angle_alpha   90.00
_cell.angle_beta   90.00
_cell.angle_gamma   90.00
#
_symmetry.space_group_name_H-M   'P 1'
#
loop_
_entity.id
_entity.type
_entity.pdbx_description
1 polymer ?
#
loop_
_entity_poly.entity_id
_entity_poly.type
_entity_poly.pdbx_seq_one_letter_code
_entity_poly.pdbx_strand_id
1 'polypeptide(L)'
;MTIGRTWHQRNNLAALFLKSDEASSAPIQYCAPMFEALVTPITRGGLAFDAGKSESDNPHILTPKAKNLPAELTALFPSQSGARKADFLTTLTIDGLRYTTASKHHGNSLVLVESHDGEFRAKVEYILKFDKQGPGDAWFVVRRFRKASIPKDPFDDWPDLGAQLLELTSQGRLELTHSSSIQSHLAMCTILWADRQVMVAISLSKHHILPNDDSDNTSNEEDMNVANMDLD
;
A
#
# COMPACT_ATOMS: atom_id res chain seq x y z
N MET A 1 -0.72 18.92 4.36
CA MET A 1 0.70 18.59 4.65
C MET A 1 1.49 19.89 4.51
N THR A 2 2.19 20.36 5.55
CA THR A 2 2.80 21.71 5.56
C THR A 2 4.24 21.69 5.06
N ILE A 3 4.65 22.70 4.29
CA ILE A 3 6.01 22.88 3.71
C ILE A 3 7.13 22.74 4.76
N GLY A 4 6.87 23.17 6.00
CA GLY A 4 7.82 23.01 7.10
C GLY A 4 8.12 21.54 7.46
N ARG A 5 7.14 20.63 7.33
CA ARG A 5 7.34 19.20 7.65
C ARG A 5 8.22 18.50 6.61
N THR A 6 8.05 18.81 5.34
CA THR A 6 8.88 18.24 4.26
C THR A 6 10.31 18.77 4.32
N TRP A 7 10.50 20.04 4.69
CA TRP A 7 11.84 20.61 4.89
C TRP A 7 12.57 20.00 6.09
N HIS A 8 11.88 19.81 7.22
CA HIS A 8 12.44 19.11 8.38
C HIS A 8 12.80 17.65 8.09
N GLN A 9 11.95 16.92 7.36
CA GLN A 9 12.25 15.54 6.95
C GLN A 9 13.49 15.46 6.05
N ARG A 10 13.63 16.39 5.09
CA ARG A 10 14.81 16.48 4.23
C ARG A 10 16.08 16.76 5.02
N ASN A 11 16.04 17.71 5.95
CA ASN A 11 17.22 18.03 6.78
C ASN A 11 17.58 16.89 7.73
N ASN A 12 16.60 16.17 8.27
CA ASN A 12 16.85 14.99 9.10
C ASN A 12 17.49 13.85 8.29
N LEU A 13 17.03 13.63 7.05
CA LEU A 13 17.66 12.66 6.15
C LEU A 13 19.08 13.08 5.78
N ALA A 14 19.31 14.35 5.43
CA ALA A 14 20.66 14.84 5.15
C ALA A 14 21.60 14.75 6.38
N ALA A 15 21.07 15.01 7.58
CA ALA A 15 21.83 14.89 8.82
C ALA A 15 22.21 13.44 9.16
N LEU A 16 21.42 12.44 8.73
CA LEU A 16 21.80 11.03 8.86
C LEU A 16 23.05 10.70 8.03
N PHE A 17 23.22 11.31 6.86
CA PHE A 17 24.43 11.14 6.03
C PHE A 17 25.63 11.91 6.57
N LEU A 18 25.44 13.10 7.12
CA LEU A 18 26.55 13.87 7.72
C LEU A 18 27.11 13.21 8.99
N LYS A 19 26.31 12.39 9.68
CA LYS A 19 26.76 11.58 10.82
C LYS A 19 27.36 10.23 10.41
N SER A 20 27.32 9.87 9.13
CA SER A 20 27.58 8.51 8.65
C SER A 20 29.04 8.19 8.32
N ASP A 21 29.94 9.19 8.39
CA ASP A 21 31.35 9.06 8.00
C ASP A 21 32.19 8.18 8.96
N GLU A 22 31.74 7.91 10.18
CA GLU A 22 32.52 7.08 11.13
C GLU A 22 31.82 5.79 11.63
N ALA A 23 30.51 5.58 11.38
CA ALA A 23 29.81 4.42 11.97
C ALA A 23 28.55 3.94 11.23
N SER A 24 28.39 4.20 9.92
CA SER A 24 27.23 3.66 9.21
C SER A 24 27.39 2.17 8.89
N SER A 25 26.40 1.36 9.30
CA SER A 25 26.32 -0.05 8.93
C SER A 25 26.31 -0.19 7.41
N ALA A 26 27.04 -1.16 6.86
CA ALA A 26 27.17 -1.42 5.42
C ALA A 26 25.84 -1.32 4.61
N PRO A 27 24.66 -1.73 5.13
CA PRO A 27 23.38 -1.56 4.42
C PRO A 27 23.04 -0.11 4.03
N ILE A 28 23.38 0.88 4.86
CA ILE A 28 23.08 2.30 4.58
C ILE A 28 23.91 2.81 3.40
N GLN A 29 25.15 2.33 3.28
CA GLN A 29 26.04 2.66 2.18
C GLN A 29 25.53 2.09 0.85
N TYR A 30 24.99 0.86 0.85
CA TYR A 30 24.41 0.26 -0.36
C TYR A 30 23.12 0.95 -0.84
N CYS A 31 22.41 1.62 0.08
CA CYS A 31 21.21 2.39 -0.25
C CYS A 31 21.49 3.88 -0.52
N ALA A 32 22.73 4.34 -0.40
CA ALA A 32 23.11 5.75 -0.56
C ALA A 32 22.58 6.39 -1.87
N PRO A 33 22.64 5.74 -3.05
CA PRO A 33 22.12 6.33 -4.29
C PRO A 33 20.60 6.56 -4.27
N MET A 34 19.84 5.69 -3.56
CA MET A 34 18.39 5.82 -3.44
C MET A 34 18.02 6.99 -2.53
N PHE A 35 18.75 7.15 -1.42
CA PHE A 35 18.56 8.29 -0.52
C PHE A 35 19.04 9.60 -1.13
N GLU A 36 20.14 9.59 -1.88
CA GLU A 36 20.60 10.74 -2.65
C GLU A 36 19.54 11.15 -3.68
N ALA A 37 18.88 10.21 -4.34
CA ALA A 37 17.74 10.52 -5.21
C ALA A 37 16.53 11.13 -4.48
N LEU A 38 16.35 10.84 -3.18
CA LEU A 38 15.31 11.45 -2.34
C LEU A 38 15.70 12.85 -1.82
N VAL A 39 16.98 13.07 -1.52
CA VAL A 39 17.52 14.33 -0.96
C VAL A 39 17.80 15.35 -2.05
N THR A 40 18.35 14.90 -3.17
CA THR A 40 18.53 15.64 -4.41
C THR A 40 17.59 15.05 -5.45
N PRO A 41 16.29 15.41 -5.41
CA PRO A 41 15.41 15.05 -6.50
C PRO A 41 16.01 15.69 -7.75
N ILE A 42 16.58 14.85 -8.64
CA ILE A 42 16.91 15.22 -10.00
C ILE A 42 15.68 15.95 -10.49
N THR A 43 15.87 17.21 -10.89
CA THR A 43 14.85 18.19 -11.28
C THR A 43 13.86 17.63 -12.31
N ARG A 44 12.95 16.77 -11.89
CA ARG A 44 11.64 16.57 -12.49
C ARG A 44 10.79 17.65 -11.85
N GLY A 45 10.72 18.81 -12.52
CA GLY A 45 9.78 19.90 -12.27
C GLY A 45 9.44 20.16 -10.80
N GLY A 46 10.07 21.17 -10.21
CA GLY A 46 9.92 21.53 -8.79
C GLY A 46 8.47 21.70 -8.30
N LEU A 47 8.38 21.97 -6.99
CA LEU A 47 7.18 22.21 -6.14
C LEU A 47 6.03 23.06 -6.72
N ALA A 48 6.18 23.67 -7.89
CA ALA A 48 5.08 24.23 -8.67
C ALA A 48 4.09 23.17 -9.18
N PHE A 49 4.46 21.88 -9.25
CA PHE A 49 3.52 20.82 -9.66
C PHE A 49 2.56 20.39 -8.53
N ASP A 50 2.93 20.55 -7.26
CA ASP A 50 2.10 20.15 -6.11
C ASP A 50 1.41 21.31 -5.39
N ALA A 51 1.85 22.56 -5.59
CA ALA A 51 1.27 23.73 -4.90
C ALA A 51 0.50 24.72 -5.80
N GLY A 52 0.50 24.51 -7.13
CA GLY A 52 0.07 25.53 -8.10
C GLY A 52 -1.13 25.19 -8.98
N LYS A 53 -1.75 24.02 -8.81
CA LYS A 53 -3.01 23.68 -9.47
C LYS A 53 -3.95 23.04 -8.45
N SER A 54 -4.59 23.91 -7.67
CA SER A 54 -6.03 23.75 -7.45
C SER A 54 -6.73 23.98 -8.80
N GLU A 55 -6.40 23.16 -9.81
CA GLU A 55 -7.38 22.84 -10.81
C GLU A 55 -8.49 22.19 -10.01
N SER A 56 -9.67 22.80 -10.05
CA SER A 56 -10.90 22.04 -10.09
C SER A 56 -10.82 21.10 -11.30
N ASP A 57 -9.88 20.16 -11.26
CA ASP A 57 -9.82 18.95 -12.05
C ASP A 57 -11.03 18.17 -11.55
N ASN A 58 -12.20 18.62 -12.03
CA ASN A 58 -13.15 17.69 -12.57
C ASN A 58 -12.29 16.64 -13.26
N PRO A 59 -12.23 15.39 -12.76
CA PRO A 59 -11.48 14.38 -13.48
C PRO A 59 -11.95 14.53 -14.92
N HIS A 60 -11.04 14.77 -15.86
CA HIS A 60 -11.34 14.61 -17.26
C HIS A 60 -11.63 13.11 -17.41
N ILE A 61 -12.83 12.74 -16.96
CA ILE A 61 -13.58 11.58 -17.34
C ILE A 61 -13.76 11.87 -18.82
N LEU A 62 -12.77 11.48 -19.62
CA LEU A 62 -13.01 11.11 -21.01
C LEU A 62 -14.19 10.18 -20.89
N THR A 63 -15.42 10.67 -21.09
CA THR A 63 -16.66 9.92 -20.87
C THR A 63 -16.48 8.60 -21.58
N PRO A 64 -16.16 7.51 -20.86
CA PRO A 64 -15.87 6.27 -21.51
C PRO A 64 -17.21 5.90 -22.13
N LYS A 65 -17.22 5.61 -23.43
CA LYS A 65 -18.42 5.02 -23.99
C LYS A 65 -18.46 3.63 -23.40
N ALA A 66 -19.48 3.35 -22.59
CA ALA A 66 -19.70 2.04 -21.99
C ALA A 66 -19.45 0.94 -23.04
N LYS A 67 -18.42 0.12 -22.79
CA LYS A 67 -18.04 -0.96 -23.69
C LYS A 67 -18.62 -2.26 -23.16
N ASN A 68 -18.88 -3.20 -24.05
CA ASN A 68 -19.14 -4.56 -23.64
C ASN A 68 -17.90 -5.10 -22.90
N LEU A 69 -18.14 -5.79 -21.79
CA LEU A 69 -17.07 -6.47 -21.06
C LEU A 69 -16.43 -7.55 -21.94
N PRO A 70 -15.08 -7.69 -21.94
CA PRO A 70 -14.41 -8.85 -22.48
C PRO A 70 -14.97 -10.16 -21.93
N ALA A 71 -14.89 -11.22 -22.73
CA ALA A 71 -15.40 -12.55 -22.35
C ALA A 71 -14.78 -13.07 -21.05
N GLU A 72 -13.47 -12.84 -20.85
CA GLU A 72 -12.75 -13.21 -19.62
C GLU A 72 -13.29 -12.51 -18.37
N LEU A 73 -13.73 -11.25 -18.50
CA LEU A 73 -14.30 -10.49 -17.38
C LEU A 73 -15.74 -10.91 -17.12
N THR A 74 -16.47 -11.32 -18.16
CA THR A 74 -17.87 -11.73 -18.05
C THR A 74 -18.03 -12.95 -17.12
N ALA A 75 -17.04 -13.85 -17.11
CA ALA A 75 -17.01 -15.00 -16.20
C ALA A 75 -16.83 -14.63 -14.71
N LEU A 76 -16.37 -13.41 -14.40
CA LEU A 76 -16.21 -12.92 -13.03
C LEU A 76 -17.52 -12.39 -12.43
N PHE A 77 -18.53 -12.11 -13.26
CA PHE A 77 -19.81 -11.60 -12.79
C PHE A 77 -20.81 -12.77 -12.68
N PRO A 78 -21.53 -12.90 -11.54
CA PRO A 78 -22.61 -13.86 -11.44
C PRO A 78 -23.64 -13.59 -12.53
N SER A 79 -24.17 -14.64 -13.16
CA SER A 79 -25.05 -14.55 -14.36
C SER A 79 -26.33 -13.71 -14.15
N GLN A 80 -26.67 -13.36 -12.91
CA GLN A 80 -27.82 -12.52 -12.55
C GLN A 80 -27.48 -11.01 -12.46
N SER A 81 -26.21 -10.64 -12.48
CA SER A 81 -25.78 -9.24 -12.54
C SER A 81 -25.97 -8.73 -13.97
N GLY A 82 -27.01 -7.92 -14.21
CA GLY A 82 -27.27 -7.27 -15.50
C GLY A 82 -26.18 -6.28 -15.96
N ALA A 83 -25.07 -6.20 -15.24
CA ALA A 83 -23.93 -5.32 -15.51
C ALA A 83 -23.09 -5.84 -16.70
N ARG A 84 -23.64 -5.70 -17.92
CA ARG A 84 -22.93 -6.04 -19.17
C ARG A 84 -22.13 -4.88 -19.75
N LYS A 85 -22.31 -3.69 -19.18
CA LYS A 85 -21.75 -2.43 -19.65
C LYS A 85 -20.99 -1.79 -18.52
N ALA A 86 -19.73 -1.49 -18.79
CA ALA A 86 -18.87 -0.79 -17.86
C ALA A 86 -18.02 0.22 -18.63
N ASP A 87 -17.69 1.29 -17.91
CA ASP A 87 -16.71 2.26 -18.29
C ASP A 87 -15.33 1.78 -17.84
N PHE A 88 -14.41 1.69 -18.79
CA PHE A 88 -13.03 1.30 -18.53
C PHE A 88 -12.21 2.54 -18.22
N LEU A 89 -11.73 2.61 -16.99
CA LEU A 89 -10.85 3.66 -16.53
C LEU A 89 -9.39 3.18 -16.62
N THR A 90 -8.49 4.08 -17.00
CA THR A 90 -7.04 3.81 -16.96
C THR A 90 -6.41 4.27 -15.65
N THR A 91 -7.10 5.13 -14.91
CA THR A 91 -6.64 5.77 -13.67
C THR A 91 -7.85 6.06 -12.78
N LEU A 92 -7.68 5.90 -11.47
CA LEU A 92 -8.65 6.27 -10.45
C LEU A 92 -7.90 6.84 -9.25
N THR A 93 -8.43 7.89 -8.62
CA THR A 93 -7.88 8.46 -7.39
C THR A 93 -8.82 8.13 -6.23
N ILE A 94 -8.30 7.50 -5.17
CA ILE A 94 -9.02 7.18 -3.94
C ILE A 94 -8.21 7.79 -2.79
N ASP A 95 -8.83 8.63 -1.96
CA ASP A 95 -8.18 9.30 -0.82
C ASP A 95 -6.85 9.99 -1.16
N GLY A 96 -6.79 10.60 -2.35
CA GLY A 96 -5.59 11.28 -2.86
C GLY A 96 -4.51 10.36 -3.44
N LEU A 97 -4.69 9.04 -3.35
CA LEU A 97 -3.80 8.04 -3.94
C LEU A 97 -4.26 7.68 -5.35
N ARG A 98 -3.34 7.72 -6.31
CA ARG A 98 -3.63 7.45 -7.73
C ARG A 98 -3.31 6.01 -8.09
N TYR A 99 -4.34 5.23 -8.40
CA TYR A 99 -4.27 3.87 -8.90
C TYR A 99 -4.38 3.84 -10.41
N THR A 100 -3.69 2.91 -11.07
CA THR A 100 -3.70 2.77 -12.52
C THR A 100 -3.75 1.31 -12.96
N THR A 101 -4.15 1.06 -14.20
CA THR A 101 -3.94 -0.26 -14.83
C THR A 101 -2.45 -0.53 -15.04
N ALA A 102 -2.04 -1.80 -15.03
CA ALA A 102 -0.65 -2.20 -15.24
C ALA A 102 -0.08 -1.74 -16.59
N SER A 103 -0.93 -1.63 -17.61
CA SER A 103 -0.58 -1.09 -18.94
C SER A 103 -0.23 0.39 -18.94
N LYS A 104 -0.72 1.15 -17.94
CA LYS A 104 -0.50 2.60 -17.82
C LYS A 104 0.71 2.92 -16.94
N HIS A 105 0.79 2.30 -15.77
CA HIS A 105 1.93 2.47 -14.87
C HIS A 105 2.06 1.26 -13.94
N HIS A 106 3.23 0.63 -13.96
CA HIS A 106 3.44 -0.62 -13.22
C HIS A 106 3.31 -0.43 -11.71
N GLY A 107 4.04 0.49 -11.09
CA GLY A 107 4.03 0.70 -9.62
C GLY A 107 2.64 1.00 -9.06
N ASN A 108 1.97 2.03 -9.58
CA ASN A 108 0.59 2.40 -9.22
C ASN A 108 -0.50 1.35 -9.57
N SER A 109 -0.14 0.23 -10.20
CA SER A 109 -1.04 -0.90 -10.39
C SER A 109 -0.89 -1.99 -9.33
N LEU A 110 0.13 -1.92 -8.46
CA LEU A 110 0.38 -2.92 -7.44
C LEU A 110 -0.36 -2.53 -6.16
N VAL A 111 -1.20 -3.43 -5.66
CA VAL A 111 -2.15 -3.14 -4.58
C VAL A 111 -2.21 -4.26 -3.55
N LEU A 112 -2.40 -3.87 -2.29
CA LEU A 112 -2.84 -4.76 -1.22
C LEU A 112 -4.38 -4.71 -1.16
N VAL A 113 -5.01 -5.88 -1.15
CA VAL A 113 -6.46 -6.03 -1.19
C VAL A 113 -6.92 -6.82 0.01
N GLU A 114 -7.93 -6.32 0.72
CA GLU A 114 -8.62 -7.04 1.78
C GLU A 114 -9.75 -7.90 1.21
N SER A 115 -9.87 -9.13 1.70
CA SER A 115 -10.90 -10.08 1.29
C SER A 115 -11.41 -10.85 2.51
N HIS A 116 -12.53 -11.56 2.36
CA HIS A 116 -13.04 -12.49 3.36
C HIS A 116 -12.02 -13.55 3.83
N ASP A 117 -11.14 -14.02 2.95
CA ASP A 117 -10.07 -14.97 3.25
C ASP A 117 -8.80 -14.28 3.84
N GLY A 118 -8.91 -13.00 4.18
CA GLY A 118 -7.79 -12.15 4.56
C GLY A 118 -7.19 -11.38 3.38
N GLU A 119 -6.03 -10.78 3.63
CA GLU A 119 -5.37 -9.89 2.70
C GLU A 119 -4.56 -10.63 1.63
N PHE A 120 -4.53 -10.07 0.43
CA PHE A 120 -3.71 -10.57 -0.66
C PHE A 120 -3.10 -9.46 -1.50
N ARG A 121 -1.95 -9.77 -2.09
CA ARG A 121 -1.21 -8.87 -2.96
C ARG A 121 -1.63 -9.11 -4.39
N ALA A 122 -1.88 -8.04 -5.14
CA ALA A 122 -2.37 -8.15 -6.50
C ALA A 122 -1.88 -7.03 -7.40
N LYS A 123 -2.12 -7.22 -8.69
CA LYS A 123 -1.87 -6.23 -9.75
C LYS A 123 -3.18 -5.87 -10.43
N VAL A 124 -3.45 -4.59 -10.60
CA VAL A 124 -4.64 -4.06 -11.27
C VAL A 124 -4.51 -4.26 -12.78
N GLU A 125 -5.39 -5.09 -13.34
CA GLU A 125 -5.49 -5.30 -14.80
C GLU A 125 -6.49 -4.32 -15.40
N TYR A 126 -7.64 -4.14 -14.74
CA TYR A 126 -8.70 -3.22 -15.19
C TYR A 126 -9.29 -2.43 -14.03
N ILE A 127 -9.75 -1.22 -14.33
CA ILE A 127 -10.58 -0.41 -13.44
C ILE A 127 -11.90 -0.17 -14.17
N LEU A 128 -13.00 -0.53 -13.54
CA LEU A 128 -14.34 -0.53 -14.08
C LEU A 128 -15.22 0.41 -13.27
N LYS A 129 -16.11 1.12 -13.95
CA LYS A 129 -17.22 1.85 -13.34
C LYS A 129 -18.51 1.42 -14.02
N PHE A 130 -19.49 0.95 -13.24
CA PHE A 130 -20.77 0.55 -13.80
C PHE A 130 -21.76 1.71 -13.83
N ASP A 131 -22.68 1.66 -14.80
CA ASP A 131 -23.75 2.65 -14.91
C ASP A 131 -24.58 2.70 -13.61
N LYS A 132 -25.00 3.91 -13.21
CA LYS A 132 -25.84 4.20 -12.03
C LYS A 132 -25.18 4.03 -10.66
N GLN A 133 -23.88 3.76 -10.61
CA GLN A 133 -23.12 3.71 -9.36
C GLN A 133 -22.59 5.10 -8.95
N GLY A 134 -22.47 5.32 -7.64
CA GLY A 134 -22.02 6.59 -7.07
C GLY A 134 -20.58 6.97 -7.47
N PRO A 135 -20.14 8.21 -7.23
CA PRO A 135 -18.81 8.69 -7.64
C PRO A 135 -17.61 7.91 -7.05
N GLY A 136 -17.79 7.14 -5.97
CA GLY A 136 -16.75 6.28 -5.37
C GLY A 136 -16.93 4.77 -5.59
N ASP A 137 -17.99 4.36 -6.27
CA ASP A 137 -18.31 2.96 -6.51
C ASP A 137 -17.66 2.55 -7.84
N ALA A 138 -16.44 2.05 -7.69
CA ALA A 138 -15.58 1.59 -8.76
C ALA A 138 -15.08 0.20 -8.40
N TRP A 139 -14.85 -0.61 -9.43
CA TRP A 139 -14.47 -1.99 -9.29
C TRP A 139 -13.11 -2.20 -9.94
N PHE A 140 -12.22 -2.88 -9.25
CA PHE A 140 -10.94 -3.29 -9.76
C PHE A 140 -11.03 -4.74 -10.18
N VAL A 141 -10.54 -5.04 -11.39
CA VAL A 141 -10.21 -6.41 -11.74
C VAL A 141 -8.72 -6.56 -11.50
N VAL A 142 -8.40 -7.37 -10.49
CA VAL A 142 -7.02 -7.58 -10.03
C VAL A 142 -6.59 -9.00 -10.33
N ARG A 143 -5.29 -9.18 -10.51
CA ARG A 143 -4.66 -10.49 -10.62
C ARG A 143 -3.84 -10.75 -9.38
N ARG A 144 -4.25 -11.74 -8.59
CA ARG A 144 -3.57 -12.11 -7.33
C ARG A 144 -2.15 -12.62 -7.61
N PHE A 145 -1.16 -12.18 -6.84
CA PHE A 145 0.17 -12.79 -6.84
C PHE A 145 0.18 -14.07 -6.01
N ARG A 146 0.99 -15.05 -6.41
CA ARG A 146 1.19 -16.25 -5.58
C ARG A 146 2.32 -16.04 -4.61
N LYS A 147 2.15 -16.52 -3.38
CA LYS A 147 3.23 -16.62 -2.40
C LYS A 147 4.36 -17.49 -2.97
N ALA A 148 5.60 -17.12 -2.69
CA ALA A 148 6.75 -17.91 -3.11
C ALA A 148 6.67 -19.33 -2.51
N SER A 149 6.87 -20.35 -3.33
CA SER A 149 6.99 -21.74 -2.86
C SER A 149 8.38 -21.96 -2.23
N ILE A 150 8.52 -21.48 -0.98
CA ILE A 150 9.73 -21.59 -0.16
C ILE A 150 9.37 -22.17 1.23
N PRO A 151 10.31 -22.82 1.93
CA PRO A 151 10.00 -23.46 3.22
C PRO A 151 9.51 -22.51 4.31
N LYS A 152 10.06 -21.29 4.36
CA LYS A 152 9.68 -20.23 5.31
C LYS A 152 9.88 -18.87 4.65
N ASP A 153 8.87 -18.00 4.71
CA ASP A 153 9.02 -16.60 4.33
C ASP A 153 9.71 -15.88 5.50
N PRO A 154 10.88 -15.25 5.30
CA PRO A 154 11.55 -14.52 6.37
C PRO A 154 10.66 -13.43 6.95
N PHE A 155 9.76 -12.83 6.16
CA PHE A 155 8.90 -11.74 6.64
C PHE A 155 7.76 -12.19 7.55
N ASP A 156 7.49 -13.50 7.65
CA ASP A 156 6.48 -14.03 8.57
C ASP A 156 6.80 -13.70 10.04
N ASP A 157 8.09 -13.57 10.39
CA ASP A 157 8.54 -13.20 11.74
C ASP A 157 8.39 -11.68 12.02
N TRP A 158 8.11 -10.85 11.00
CA TRP A 158 8.00 -9.39 11.09
C TRP A 158 6.76 -8.86 10.35
N PRO A 159 5.54 -9.19 10.83
CA PRO A 159 4.29 -8.83 10.16
C PRO A 159 4.10 -7.32 9.99
N ASP A 160 4.65 -6.51 10.91
CA ASP A 160 4.58 -5.04 10.87
C ASP A 160 5.23 -4.43 9.62
N LEU A 161 6.14 -5.17 8.97
CA LEU A 161 6.74 -4.72 7.70
C LEU A 161 5.73 -4.79 6.54
N GLY A 162 4.63 -5.56 6.68
CA GLY A 162 3.69 -5.79 5.60
C GLY A 162 4.38 -6.39 4.36
N ALA A 163 5.48 -7.11 4.55
CA ALA A 163 6.32 -7.68 3.50
C ALA A 163 5.97 -9.15 3.24
N GLN A 164 6.18 -9.61 2.01
CA GLN A 164 5.98 -11.02 1.63
C GLN A 164 6.80 -11.36 0.39
N LEU A 165 7.29 -12.60 0.33
CA LEU A 165 7.90 -13.18 -0.85
C LEU A 165 6.83 -13.78 -1.78
N LEU A 166 6.92 -13.40 -3.05
CA LEU A 166 6.02 -13.78 -4.13
C LEU A 166 6.78 -14.48 -5.26
N GLU A 167 6.10 -15.34 -5.99
CA GLU A 167 6.67 -15.95 -7.20
C GLU A 167 6.80 -14.93 -8.33
N LEU A 168 7.93 -14.94 -9.05
CA LEU A 168 8.23 -13.95 -10.10
C LEU A 168 7.31 -14.07 -11.32
N THR A 169 7.03 -15.30 -11.77
CA THR A 169 6.36 -15.55 -13.05
C THR A 169 4.92 -16.01 -12.91
N SER A 170 4.52 -16.48 -11.73
CA SER A 170 3.17 -16.99 -11.55
C SER A 170 2.23 -15.86 -11.17
N GLN A 171 1.28 -15.62 -12.06
CA GLN A 171 0.16 -14.75 -11.76
C GLN A 171 -1.08 -15.63 -11.53
N GLY A 172 -1.86 -15.27 -10.52
CA GLY A 172 -3.07 -15.97 -10.13
C GLY A 172 -4.25 -15.72 -11.07
N ARG A 173 -5.43 -16.13 -10.60
CA ARG A 173 -6.70 -15.87 -11.27
C ARG A 173 -7.04 -14.39 -11.19
N LEU A 174 -7.88 -13.94 -12.13
CA LEU A 174 -8.50 -12.63 -12.04
C LEU A 174 -9.57 -12.67 -10.95
N GLU A 175 -9.62 -11.62 -10.15
CA GLU A 175 -10.60 -11.41 -9.09
C GLU A 175 -11.19 -10.02 -9.25
N LEU A 176 -12.50 -9.92 -9.04
CA LEU A 176 -13.22 -8.66 -9.02
C LEU A 176 -13.28 -8.17 -7.57
N THR A 177 -12.78 -6.97 -7.31
CA THR A 177 -12.79 -6.36 -5.99
C THR A 177 -13.38 -4.96 -6.03
N HIS A 178 -14.11 -4.57 -5.00
CA HIS A 178 -14.62 -3.21 -4.88
C HIS A 178 -13.48 -2.26 -4.46
N SER A 179 -13.59 -0.98 -4.82
CA SER A 179 -12.61 0.07 -4.49
C SER A 179 -12.33 0.16 -2.98
N SER A 180 -13.36 -0.04 -2.15
CA SER A 180 -13.24 -0.01 -0.68
C SER A 180 -12.39 -1.15 -0.09
N SER A 181 -12.11 -2.20 -0.86
CA SER A 181 -11.26 -3.31 -0.44
C SER A 181 -9.79 -3.07 -0.75
N ILE A 182 -9.44 -2.01 -1.49
CA ILE A 182 -8.05 -1.64 -1.76
C ILE A 182 -7.49 -0.93 -0.52
N GLN A 183 -6.54 -1.57 0.15
CA GLN A 183 -5.93 -1.06 1.39
C GLN A 183 -4.78 -0.10 1.10
N SER A 184 -3.90 -0.45 0.16
CA SER A 184 -2.69 0.34 -0.09
C SER A 184 -2.07 0.03 -1.45
N HIS A 185 -1.06 0.83 -1.81
CA HIS A 185 -0.10 0.48 -2.87
C HIS A 185 0.97 -0.48 -2.35
N LEU A 186 1.55 -1.25 -3.26
CA LEU A 186 2.73 -2.06 -2.99
C LEU A 186 3.97 -1.48 -3.67
N ALA A 187 5.11 -1.61 -3.01
CA ALA A 187 6.42 -1.59 -3.66
C ALA A 187 6.89 -3.02 -3.88
N MET A 188 7.52 -3.29 -5.03
CA MET A 188 8.04 -4.61 -5.36
C MET A 188 9.47 -4.53 -5.87
N CYS A 189 10.29 -5.50 -5.48
CA CYS A 189 11.63 -5.69 -6.03
C CYS A 189 11.94 -7.18 -6.21
N THR A 190 12.65 -7.51 -7.28
CA THR A 190 13.13 -8.87 -7.52
C THR A 190 14.44 -9.08 -6.77
N ILE A 191 14.55 -10.20 -6.06
CA ILE A 191 15.75 -10.60 -5.34
C ILE A 191 16.11 -12.05 -5.65
N LEU A 192 17.35 -12.44 -5.33
CA LEU A 192 17.77 -13.83 -5.26
C LEU A 192 17.63 -14.30 -3.81
N TRP A 193 16.79 -15.30 -3.57
CA TRP A 193 16.58 -15.91 -2.25
C TRP A 193 16.68 -17.43 -2.37
N ALA A 194 17.59 -18.05 -1.61
CA ALA A 194 17.85 -19.48 -1.66
C ALA A 194 17.98 -20.03 -3.11
N ASP A 195 18.83 -19.37 -3.90
CA ASP A 195 19.09 -19.69 -5.32
C ASP A 195 17.88 -19.60 -6.26
N ARG A 196 16.81 -18.92 -5.83
CA ARG A 196 15.60 -18.69 -6.63
C ARG A 196 15.35 -17.19 -6.78
N GLN A 197 14.97 -16.79 -7.99
CA GLN A 197 14.45 -15.43 -8.19
C GLN A 197 13.02 -15.34 -7.68
N VAL A 198 12.82 -14.45 -6.72
CA VAL A 198 11.52 -14.17 -6.10
C VAL A 198 11.28 -12.67 -6.09
N MET A 199 10.04 -12.25 -5.84
CA MET A 199 9.71 -10.84 -5.65
C MET A 199 9.42 -10.58 -4.18
N VAL A 200 10.05 -9.57 -3.59
CA VAL A 200 9.62 -9.00 -2.32
C VAL A 200 8.52 -7.99 -2.63
N ALA A 201 7.40 -8.06 -1.92
CA ALA A 201 6.34 -7.08 -2.00
C ALA A 201 6.04 -6.51 -0.61
N ILE A 202 6.09 -5.17 -0.50
CA ILE A 202 5.95 -4.42 0.75
C ILE A 202 4.77 -3.48 0.63
N SER A 203 3.87 -3.48 1.62
CA SER A 203 2.79 -2.51 1.72
C SER A 203 3.33 -1.10 1.97
N LEU A 204 2.83 -0.12 1.21
CA LEU A 204 3.14 1.30 1.41
C LEU A 204 2.12 2.00 2.31
N SER A 205 1.23 1.25 2.98
CA SER A 205 0.32 1.80 3.97
C SER A 205 1.12 2.45 5.10
N LYS A 206 0.67 3.63 5.53
CA LYS A 206 1.13 4.20 6.80
C LYS A 206 0.44 3.42 7.90
N HIS A 207 0.99 2.28 8.30
CA HIS A 207 0.71 1.79 9.65
C HIS A 207 1.25 2.87 10.59
N HIS A 208 0.34 3.64 11.20
CA HIS A 208 0.67 4.32 12.43
C HIS A 208 0.97 3.20 13.42
N ILE A 209 2.26 2.85 13.55
CA ILE A 209 2.76 2.15 14.72
C ILE A 209 2.46 3.13 15.86
N LEU A 210 1.30 2.98 16.48
CA LEU A 210 1.06 3.64 17.75
C LEU A 210 2.07 3.02 18.70
N PRO A 211 2.96 3.81 19.32
CA PRO A 211 3.79 3.27 20.39
C PRO A 211 2.83 2.63 21.38
N ASN A 212 3.10 1.38 21.76
CA ASN A 212 2.40 0.76 22.87
C ASN A 212 2.55 1.74 24.05
N ASP A 213 1.43 2.33 24.49
CA ASP A 213 1.35 2.92 25.81
C ASP A 213 1.43 1.75 26.79
N ASP A 214 2.66 1.27 27.01
CA ASP A 214 3.04 0.49 28.19
C ASP A 214 2.96 1.43 29.39
N SER A 215 1.75 1.92 29.67
CA SER A 215 1.41 2.51 30.95
C SER A 215 1.26 1.34 31.91
N ASP A 216 2.41 0.98 32.49
CA ASP A 216 2.54 0.14 33.68
C ASP A 216 1.47 0.53 34.69
N ASN A 217 0.42 -0.29 34.75
CA ASN A 217 -0.64 -0.18 35.74
C ASN A 217 -0.11 -0.75 37.07
N THR A 218 0.78 0.00 37.73
CA THR A 218 1.23 -0.26 39.10
C THR A 218 0.40 0.58 40.07
N SER A 219 -0.82 0.13 40.35
CA SER A 219 -1.53 0.54 41.57
C SER A 219 -2.57 -0.51 41.94
N ASN A 220 -2.32 -1.23 43.03
CA ASN A 220 -3.27 -1.54 44.10
C ASN A 220 -2.75 -2.70 44.98
N GLU A 221 -1.85 -2.38 45.91
CA GLU A 221 -1.63 -3.15 47.15
C GLU A 221 -1.56 -2.18 48.33
N GLU A 222 -2.66 -1.51 48.64
CA GLU A 222 -2.89 -0.97 49.98
C GLU A 222 -4.39 -1.09 50.26
N ASP A 223 -4.79 -2.22 50.84
CA ASP A 223 -5.97 -2.32 51.71
C ASP A 223 -6.07 -3.75 52.27
N MET A 224 -5.60 -3.94 53.50
CA MET A 224 -6.21 -4.82 54.51
C MET A 224 -5.31 -4.97 55.75
N ASN A 225 -5.58 -4.22 56.81
CA ASN A 225 -6.02 -4.77 58.11
C ASN A 225 -5.94 -3.69 59.21
N VAL A 226 -7.07 -3.03 59.46
CA VAL A 226 -7.32 -2.39 60.75
C VAL A 226 -7.90 -3.47 61.66
N ALA A 227 -7.07 -3.97 62.57
CA ALA A 227 -7.51 -4.84 63.66
C ALA A 227 -8.31 -4.00 64.67
N ASN A 228 -9.61 -4.26 64.77
CA ASN A 228 -10.41 -3.78 65.89
C ASN A 228 -10.02 -4.56 67.15
N MET A 229 -9.54 -3.81 68.14
CA MET A 229 -9.50 -4.17 69.55
C MET A 229 -10.92 -4.34 70.06
N ASP A 230 -11.22 -5.51 70.61
CA ASP A 230 -12.22 -5.65 71.68
C ASP A 230 -11.46 -5.94 72.98
N LEU A 231 -11.65 -5.06 73.95
CA LEU A 231 -11.19 -5.13 75.34
C LEU A 231 -12.33 -5.70 76.18
N ASP A 232 -12.03 -6.70 77.00
CA ASP A 232 -12.64 -6.93 78.31
C ASP A 232 -11.65 -6.49 79.40
#